data_AF-A0A009ST91-F1
#
_entry.id   AF-A0A009ST91-F1
#
_cell.length_a   1.000
_cell.length_b   1.000
_cell.length_c   1.000
_cell.angle_alpha   90.00
_cell.angle_beta   90.00
_cell.angle_gamma   90.00
#
_symmetry.space_group_name_H-M   'P 1'
#
loop_
_entity.id
_entity.type
_entity.pdbx_description
1 polymer ?
#
loop_
_entity_poly.entity_id
_entity_poly.type
_entity_poly.pdbx_seq_one_letter_code
_entity_poly.pdbx_strand_id
1 'polypeptide(L)'
;RPKEEWHLLDPDVLFWLIQTTPEHEFFKTLSTVRRVLEPELAYIAASTANEEDIERIKQAYEGMEKATTVEEFIEPDIQFHLAIAKATHNDLLAYMSKMLVLPLQQSIQVTSLRPNLQGHSLPRHKAILTAIENKDPLSARHASLVQLDDTKMAYDLIKK
;
A
#
# COMPACT_ATOMS: atom_id res chain seq x y z
N ARG A 1 6.17 -12.03 28.00
CA ARG A 1 5.49 -10.75 28.33
C ARG A 1 4.11 -10.79 27.71
N PRO A 2 3.07 -10.25 28.37
CA PRO A 2 1.75 -10.11 27.78
C PRO A 2 1.85 -9.30 26.47
N LYS A 3 0.95 -9.54 25.50
CA LYS A 3 1.06 -9.04 24.12
C LYS A 3 0.99 -7.51 24.05
N GLU A 4 0.35 -6.89 25.04
CA GLU A 4 0.17 -5.45 25.21
C GLU A 4 1.48 -4.72 25.55
N GLU A 5 2.49 -5.45 26.05
CA GLU A 5 3.83 -4.90 26.35
C GLU A 5 4.79 -5.03 25.17
N TRP A 6 4.33 -5.56 24.04
CA TRP A 6 5.18 -5.76 22.87
C TRP A 6 5.29 -4.46 22.09
N HIS A 7 6.51 -4.18 21.63
CA HIS A 7 6.73 -3.08 20.69
C HIS A 7 6.29 -3.57 19.31
N LEU A 8 4.98 -3.49 19.02
CA LEU A 8 4.40 -4.01 17.76
C LEU A 8 4.87 -3.27 16.50
N LEU A 9 5.59 -2.15 16.66
CA LEU A 9 6.26 -1.43 15.57
C LEU A 9 7.76 -1.70 15.54
N ASP A 10 8.26 -2.62 16.36
CA ASP A 10 9.61 -3.12 16.23
C ASP A 10 9.69 -4.07 15.01
N PRO A 11 10.67 -3.88 14.10
CA PRO A 11 10.77 -4.70 12.89
C PRO A 11 10.88 -6.20 13.18
N ASP A 12 11.61 -6.59 14.23
CA ASP A 12 11.82 -8.00 14.57
C ASP A 12 10.54 -8.62 15.14
N VAL A 13 9.80 -7.85 15.95
CA VAL A 13 8.50 -8.27 16.48
C VAL A 13 7.46 -8.40 15.36
N LEU A 14 7.42 -7.45 14.41
CA LEU A 14 6.54 -7.53 13.25
C LEU A 14 6.86 -8.74 12.37
N PHE A 15 8.15 -8.98 12.13
CA PHE A 15 8.61 -10.15 11.38
C PHE A 15 8.20 -11.47 12.06
N TRP A 16 8.34 -11.55 13.38
CA TRP A 16 7.90 -12.73 14.13
C TRP A 16 6.37 -12.89 14.09
N LEU A 17 5.61 -11.81 14.23
CA LEU A 17 4.14 -11.83 14.14
C LEU A 17 3.68 -12.33 12.77
N ILE A 18 4.30 -11.85 11.71
CA ILE A 18 4.11 -12.30 10.34
C ILE A 18 4.26 -13.83 10.23
N GLN A 19 5.34 -14.38 10.81
CA GLN A 19 5.66 -15.81 10.65
C GLN A 19 4.80 -16.73 11.51
N THR A 20 4.30 -16.23 12.64
CA THR A 20 3.59 -17.05 13.64
C THR A 20 2.07 -16.90 13.60
N THR A 21 1.56 -15.84 12.96
CA THR A 21 0.13 -15.62 12.80
C THR A 21 -0.38 -16.34 11.55
N PRO A 22 -1.51 -17.05 11.60
CA PRO A 22 -2.13 -17.61 10.41
C PRO A 22 -2.31 -16.54 9.32
N GLU A 23 -1.95 -16.87 8.08
CA GLU A 23 -1.90 -15.90 6.96
C GLU A 23 -3.19 -15.06 6.82
N HIS A 24 -4.36 -15.68 6.97
CA HIS A 24 -5.66 -15.00 6.86
C HIS A 24 -5.94 -14.01 8.01
N GLU A 25 -5.50 -14.32 9.23
CA GLU A 25 -5.62 -13.42 10.38
C GLU A 25 -4.65 -12.24 10.23
N PHE A 26 -3.45 -12.51 9.75
CA PHE A 26 -2.46 -11.48 9.47
C PHE A 26 -2.92 -10.54 8.36
N PHE A 27 -3.40 -11.09 7.24
CA PHE A 27 -3.95 -10.30 6.14
C PHE A 27 -5.08 -9.39 6.63
N LYS A 28 -6.05 -9.91 7.39
CA LYS A 28 -7.15 -9.12 7.97
C LYS A 28 -6.63 -7.98 8.86
N THR A 29 -5.62 -8.26 9.68
CA THR A 29 -4.98 -7.27 10.56
C THR A 29 -4.34 -6.16 9.71
N LEU A 30 -3.51 -6.52 8.74
CA LEU A 30 -2.86 -5.58 7.84
C LEU A 30 -3.86 -4.77 7.03
N SER A 31 -4.87 -5.39 6.41
CA SER A 31 -5.90 -4.68 5.64
C SER A 31 -6.63 -3.64 6.48
N THR A 32 -6.86 -3.91 7.76
CA THR A 32 -7.50 -2.95 8.69
C THR A 32 -6.61 -1.74 8.90
N VAL A 33 -5.31 -1.95 9.12
CA VAL A 33 -4.32 -0.86 9.27
C VAL A 33 -4.22 -0.04 7.98
N ARG A 34 -4.06 -0.70 6.83
CA ARG A 34 -3.99 -0.04 5.51
C ARG A 34 -5.22 0.83 5.25
N ARG A 35 -6.42 0.34 5.57
CA ARG A 35 -7.68 1.09 5.40
C ARG A 35 -7.76 2.35 6.26
N VAL A 36 -7.12 2.37 7.43
CA VAL A 36 -7.08 3.56 8.29
C VAL A 36 -6.02 4.56 7.79
N LEU A 37 -4.88 4.06 7.34
CA LEU A 37 -3.73 4.91 7.02
C LEU A 37 -3.69 5.38 5.56
N GLU A 38 -3.70 4.46 4.60
CA GLU A 38 -3.41 4.79 3.19
C GLU A 38 -4.35 5.84 2.58
N PRO A 39 -5.67 5.83 2.85
CA PRO A 39 -6.56 6.88 2.33
C PRO A 39 -6.23 8.27 2.86
N GLU A 40 -5.81 8.36 4.12
CA GLU A 40 -5.40 9.62 4.74
C GLU A 40 -4.04 10.09 4.24
N LEU A 41 -3.10 9.16 4.02
CA LEU A 41 -1.83 9.49 3.37
C LEU A 41 -2.06 10.05 1.95
N ALA A 42 -2.95 9.43 1.17
CA ALA A 42 -3.29 9.91 -0.17
C ALA A 42 -3.97 11.30 -0.13
N TYR A 43 -4.89 11.52 0.82
CA TYR A 43 -5.53 12.82 1.05
C TYR A 43 -4.49 13.91 1.35
N ILE A 44 -3.60 13.67 2.30
CA ILE A 44 -2.58 14.64 2.71
C ILE A 44 -1.61 14.88 1.56
N ALA A 45 -1.10 13.83 0.92
CA ALA A 45 -0.19 13.93 -0.22
C ALA A 45 -0.79 14.77 -1.37
N ALA A 46 -2.07 14.58 -1.71
CA ALA A 46 -2.73 15.41 -2.71
C ALA A 46 -2.79 16.90 -2.30
N SER A 47 -2.82 17.20 -1.00
CA SER A 47 -2.81 18.58 -0.48
C SER A 47 -1.41 19.18 -0.43
N THR A 48 -0.37 18.38 -0.17
CA THR A 48 0.96 18.88 0.23
C THR A 48 2.08 18.59 -0.76
N ALA A 49 1.95 17.57 -1.62
CA ALA A 49 3.03 17.13 -2.50
C ALA A 49 3.60 18.27 -3.34
N ASN A 50 4.91 18.35 -3.50
CA ASN A 50 5.50 19.22 -4.51
C ASN A 50 5.70 18.47 -5.84
N GLU A 51 6.24 19.15 -6.85
CA GLU A 51 6.50 18.56 -8.18
C GLU A 51 7.45 17.35 -8.10
N GLU A 52 8.46 17.40 -7.24
CA GLU A 52 9.42 16.32 -7.06
C GLU A 52 8.76 15.08 -6.44
N ASP A 53 7.82 15.26 -5.52
CA ASP A 53 7.06 14.16 -4.93
C ASP A 53 6.12 13.51 -5.94
N ILE A 54 5.41 14.31 -6.73
CA ILE A 54 4.55 13.80 -7.80
C ILE A 54 5.38 12.99 -8.79
N GLU A 55 6.55 13.49 -9.18
CA GLU A 55 7.45 12.78 -10.09
C GLU A 55 7.92 11.44 -9.51
N ARG A 56 8.24 11.36 -8.20
CA ARG A 56 8.57 10.08 -7.54
C ARG A 56 7.41 9.10 -7.56
N ILE A 57 6.19 9.56 -7.26
CA ILE A 57 4.98 8.71 -7.28
C ILE A 57 4.73 8.21 -8.71
N LYS A 58 4.89 9.09 -9.71
CA LYS A 58 4.75 8.74 -11.12
C LYS A 58 5.79 7.74 -11.59
N GLN A 59 7.06 7.89 -11.22
CA GLN A 59 8.11 6.93 -11.56
C GLN A 59 7.82 5.53 -11.01
N ALA A 60 7.32 5.44 -9.77
CA ALA A 60 6.90 4.17 -9.20
C ALA A 60 5.71 3.56 -9.96
N TYR A 61 4.73 4.38 -10.35
CA TYR A 61 3.62 3.95 -11.21
C TYR A 61 4.09 3.43 -12.58
N GLU A 62 5.01 4.14 -13.24
CA GLU A 62 5.57 3.69 -14.50
C GLU A 62 6.37 2.39 -14.37
N GLY A 63 6.99 2.16 -13.21
CA GLY A 63 7.62 0.88 -12.87
C GLY A 63 6.59 -0.26 -12.84
N MET A 64 5.44 -0.04 -12.21
CA MET A 64 4.32 -1.00 -12.22
C MET A 64 3.80 -1.26 -13.63
N GLU A 65 3.71 -0.23 -14.47
CA GLU A 65 3.22 -0.33 -15.85
C GLU A 65 4.18 -1.10 -16.77
N LYS A 66 5.50 -0.97 -16.53
CA LYS A 66 6.55 -1.67 -17.29
C LYS A 66 6.77 -3.11 -16.83
N ALA A 67 6.30 -3.48 -15.64
CA ALA A 67 6.46 -4.83 -15.11
C ALA A 67 5.80 -5.84 -16.05
N THR A 68 6.49 -6.96 -16.32
CA THR A 68 5.96 -8.07 -17.13
C THR A 68 5.64 -9.30 -16.29
N THR A 69 6.18 -9.34 -15.07
CA THR A 69 5.96 -10.39 -14.07
C THR A 69 5.39 -9.82 -12.78
N VAL A 70 4.89 -10.69 -11.91
CA VAL A 70 4.43 -10.31 -10.57
C VAL A 70 5.62 -9.81 -9.73
N GLU A 71 6.75 -10.49 -9.84
CA GLU A 71 7.97 -10.16 -9.11
C GLU A 71 8.48 -8.75 -9.47
N GLU A 72 8.41 -8.38 -10.75
CA GLU A 72 8.74 -7.04 -11.23
C GLU A 72 7.73 -5.97 -10.78
N PHE A 73 6.49 -6.35 -10.45
CA PHE A 73 5.44 -5.43 -10.02
C PHE A 73 5.54 -5.06 -8.54
N ILE A 74 6.02 -5.98 -7.68
CA ILE A 74 6.02 -5.83 -6.22
C ILE A 74 6.81 -4.60 -5.77
N GLU A 75 8.04 -4.43 -6.24
CA GLU A 75 8.89 -3.33 -5.77
C GLU A 75 8.34 -1.95 -6.20
N PRO A 76 7.95 -1.72 -7.46
CA PRO A 76 7.28 -0.49 -7.86
C PRO A 76 5.99 -0.17 -7.08
N ASP A 77 5.16 -1.17 -6.76
CA ASP A 77 3.94 -1.01 -5.95
C ASP A 77 4.26 -0.50 -4.55
N ILE A 78 5.28 -1.08 -3.90
CA ILE A 78 5.77 -0.62 -2.59
C ILE A 78 6.31 0.80 -2.68
N GLN A 79 7.14 1.10 -3.68
CA GLN A 79 7.69 2.44 -3.87
C GLN A 79 6.60 3.48 -4.11
N PHE A 80 5.50 3.10 -4.77
CA PHE A 80 4.34 3.97 -4.97
C PHE A 80 3.71 4.38 -3.64
N HIS A 81 3.41 3.40 -2.78
CA HIS A 81 2.84 3.65 -1.46
C HIS A 81 3.79 4.44 -0.53
N LEU A 82 5.09 4.15 -0.58
CA LEU A 82 6.10 4.89 0.19
C LEU A 82 6.27 6.34 -0.31
N ALA A 83 6.25 6.55 -1.62
CA ALA A 83 6.33 7.88 -2.21
C ALA A 83 5.13 8.75 -1.80
N ILE A 84 3.91 8.20 -1.79
CA ILE A 84 2.71 8.88 -1.28
C ILE A 84 2.88 9.23 0.19
N ALA A 85 3.34 8.30 1.02
CA ALA A 85 3.54 8.55 2.44
C ALA A 85 4.57 9.66 2.69
N LYS A 86 5.66 9.69 1.92
CA LYS A 86 6.69 10.73 1.99
C LYS A 86 6.16 12.11 1.54
N ALA A 87 5.30 12.13 0.53
CA ALA A 87 4.68 13.34 -0.01
C ALA A 87 3.74 14.04 0.99
N THR A 88 3.41 13.40 2.11
CA THR A 88 2.71 14.05 3.24
C THR A 88 3.57 15.06 3.99
N HIS A 89 4.89 15.05 3.76
CA HIS A 89 5.88 15.84 4.51
C HIS A 89 5.79 15.68 6.03
N ASN A 90 5.38 14.49 6.47
CA ASN A 90 5.33 14.10 7.86
C ASN A 90 6.16 12.82 8.06
N ASP A 91 7.34 12.97 8.65
CA ASP A 91 8.29 11.87 8.84
C ASP A 91 7.72 10.72 9.69
N LEU A 92 6.82 11.03 10.64
CA LEU A 92 6.19 10.00 11.45
C LEU A 92 5.22 9.15 10.62
N LEU A 93 4.42 9.79 9.76
CA LEU A 93 3.52 9.08 8.83
C LEU A 93 4.31 8.27 7.79
N ALA A 94 5.39 8.84 7.25
CA ALA A 94 6.28 8.14 6.33
C ALA A 94 6.94 6.92 7.00
N TYR A 95 7.38 7.07 8.25
CA TYR A 95 7.95 5.98 9.04
C TYR A 95 6.92 4.87 9.30
N MET A 96 5.70 5.23 9.71
CA MET A 96 4.62 4.26 9.92
C MET A 96 4.31 3.47 8.64
N SER A 97 4.27 4.12 7.48
CA SER A 97 4.10 3.43 6.18
C SER A 97 5.27 2.48 5.89
N LYS A 98 6.52 2.92 6.15
CA LYS A 98 7.72 2.09 5.96
C LYS A 98 7.71 0.81 6.80
N MET A 99 7.16 0.87 8.01
CA MET A 99 7.02 -0.32 8.87
C MET A 99 6.05 -1.36 8.29
N LEU A 100 5.16 -0.96 7.38
CA LEU A 100 4.22 -1.87 6.71
C LEU A 100 4.80 -2.55 5.46
N VAL A 101 6.02 -2.21 5.03
CA VAL A 101 6.62 -2.74 3.78
C VAL A 101 6.74 -4.27 3.78
N LEU A 102 7.29 -4.87 4.84
CA LEU A 102 7.41 -6.32 4.96
C LEU A 102 6.04 -7.03 4.95
N PRO A 103 5.05 -6.58 5.77
CA PRO A 103 3.68 -7.04 5.66
C PRO A 103 3.07 -6.91 4.25
N LEU A 104 3.29 -5.76 3.59
CA LEU A 104 2.76 -5.45 2.26
C LEU A 104 3.31 -6.40 1.21
N GLN A 105 4.62 -6.67 1.22
CA GLN A 105 5.26 -7.63 0.31
C GLN A 105 4.57 -8.99 0.33
N GLN A 106 4.31 -9.52 1.52
CA GLN A 106 3.62 -10.80 1.67
C GLN A 106 2.15 -10.75 1.20
N SER A 107 1.45 -9.66 1.52
CA SER A 107 0.09 -9.45 1.03
C SER A 107 0.04 -9.42 -0.50
N ILE A 108 0.96 -8.72 -1.14
CA ILE A 108 1.02 -8.61 -2.60
C ILE A 108 1.28 -9.99 -3.20
N GLN A 109 2.25 -10.75 -2.69
CA GLN A 109 2.55 -12.12 -3.14
C GLN A 109 1.33 -13.05 -3.11
N VAL A 110 0.45 -12.92 -2.12
CA VAL A 110 -0.79 -13.71 -2.08
C VAL A 110 -1.79 -13.20 -3.09
N THR A 111 -2.07 -11.88 -3.10
CA THR A 111 -3.09 -11.29 -3.99
C THR A 111 -2.71 -11.33 -5.47
N SER A 112 -1.41 -11.41 -5.78
CA SER A 112 -0.89 -11.53 -7.14
C SER A 112 -1.14 -12.88 -7.80
N LEU A 113 -1.59 -13.88 -7.04
CA LEU A 113 -2.06 -15.16 -7.61
C LEU A 113 -3.38 -14.99 -8.39
N ARG A 114 -4.06 -13.85 -8.27
CA ARG A 114 -5.22 -13.50 -9.09
C ARG A 114 -4.79 -13.36 -10.56
N PRO A 115 -5.48 -14.01 -11.50
CA PRO A 115 -5.26 -13.79 -12.92
C PRO A 115 -5.42 -12.31 -13.30
N ASN A 116 -4.59 -11.83 -14.23
CA ASN A 116 -4.63 -10.45 -14.74
C ASN A 116 -4.50 -9.37 -13.64
N LEU A 117 -3.60 -9.59 -12.66
CA LEU A 117 -3.31 -8.65 -11.59
C LEU A 117 -3.14 -7.21 -12.10
N GLN A 118 -2.34 -6.99 -13.14
CA GLN A 118 -2.06 -5.65 -13.67
C GLN A 118 -3.32 -4.97 -14.23
N GLY A 119 -4.14 -5.69 -15.00
CA GLY A 119 -5.40 -5.15 -15.52
C GLY A 119 -6.39 -4.76 -14.42
N HIS A 120 -6.27 -5.36 -13.24
CA HIS A 120 -6.98 -4.94 -12.05
C HIS A 120 -6.24 -3.82 -11.31
N SER A 121 -4.97 -3.93 -10.98
CA SER A 121 -4.28 -3.00 -10.10
C SER A 121 -3.97 -1.63 -10.74
N LEU A 122 -3.51 -1.60 -12.00
CA LEU A 122 -3.01 -0.38 -12.65
C LEU A 122 -4.05 0.74 -12.75
N PRO A 123 -5.31 0.49 -13.19
CA PRO A 123 -6.30 1.56 -13.27
C PRO A 123 -6.58 2.27 -11.94
N ARG A 124 -6.51 1.54 -10.82
CA ARG A 124 -6.79 2.08 -9.49
C ARG A 124 -5.60 2.86 -8.95
N HIS A 125 -4.38 2.35 -9.15
CA HIS A 125 -3.16 3.12 -8.88
C HIS A 125 -3.10 4.41 -9.71
N LYS A 126 -3.48 4.35 -10.98
CA LYS A 126 -3.56 5.54 -11.83
C LYS A 126 -4.57 6.56 -11.30
N ALA A 127 -5.72 6.11 -10.81
CA ALA A 127 -6.72 7.00 -10.22
C ALA A 127 -6.18 7.76 -8.99
N ILE A 128 -5.39 7.09 -8.13
CA ILE A 128 -4.73 7.74 -6.98
C ILE A 128 -3.71 8.77 -7.47
N LEU A 129 -2.82 8.38 -8.38
CA LEU A 129 -1.81 9.29 -8.96
C LEU A 129 -2.48 10.51 -9.59
N THR A 130 -3.49 10.32 -10.42
CA THR A 130 -4.20 11.41 -11.10
C THR A 130 -4.90 12.35 -10.11
N ALA A 131 -5.46 11.84 -9.02
CA ALA A 131 -6.02 12.70 -7.98
C ALA A 131 -4.95 13.53 -7.26
N ILE A 132 -3.77 12.95 -7.00
CA ILE A 132 -2.63 13.67 -6.41
C ILE A 132 -2.06 14.72 -7.38
N GLU A 133 -1.92 14.39 -8.66
CA GLU A 133 -1.50 15.31 -9.74
C GLU A 133 -2.45 16.52 -9.82
N ASN A 134 -3.76 16.28 -9.70
CA ASN A 134 -4.80 17.31 -9.77
C ASN A 134 -5.01 18.08 -8.46
N LYS A 135 -4.24 17.80 -7.40
CA LYS A 135 -4.43 18.39 -6.08
C LYS A 135 -5.87 18.24 -5.57
N ASP A 136 -6.44 17.03 -5.72
CA ASP A 136 -7.78 16.68 -5.25
C ASP A 136 -7.70 15.64 -4.11
N PRO A 137 -7.68 16.11 -2.84
CA PRO A 137 -7.56 15.24 -1.68
C PRO A 137 -8.73 14.28 -1.50
N LEU A 138 -9.95 14.71 -1.81
CA LEU A 138 -11.13 13.87 -1.64
C LEU A 138 -11.13 12.72 -2.64
N SER A 139 -10.79 13.01 -3.91
CA SER A 139 -10.64 11.97 -4.93
C SER A 139 -9.48 11.03 -4.62
N ALA A 140 -8.35 11.54 -4.09
CA ALA A 140 -7.21 10.71 -3.72
C ALA A 140 -7.55 9.72 -2.59
N ARG A 141 -8.24 10.20 -1.54
CA ARG A 141 -8.77 9.35 -0.47
C ARG A 141 -9.72 8.29 -1.02
N HIS A 142 -10.67 8.69 -1.85
CA HIS A 142 -11.67 7.78 -2.41
C HIS A 142 -11.03 6.70 -3.29
N ALA A 143 -10.11 7.08 -4.18
CA ALA A 143 -9.39 6.14 -5.04
C ALA A 143 -8.57 5.13 -4.23
N SER A 144 -7.94 5.55 -3.14
CA SER A 144 -7.22 4.65 -2.22
C SER A 144 -8.16 3.64 -1.54
N LEU A 145 -9.34 4.08 -1.09
CA LEU A 145 -10.35 3.16 -0.54
C LEU A 145 -10.80 2.12 -1.57
N VAL A 146 -11.05 2.53 -2.82
CA VAL A 146 -11.44 1.63 -3.91
C VAL A 146 -10.35 0.60 -4.22
N GLN A 147 -9.08 1.01 -4.22
CA GLN A 147 -7.94 0.09 -4.39
C GLN A 147 -7.87 -0.97 -3.28
N LEU A 148 -8.07 -0.56 -2.03
CA LEU A 148 -8.06 -1.48 -0.88
C LEU A 148 -9.24 -2.45 -0.89
N ASP A 149 -10.42 -2.01 -1.33
CA ASP A 149 -11.59 -2.86 -1.47
C ASP A 149 -11.37 -3.93 -2.56
N ASP A 150 -10.76 -3.59 -3.71
CA ASP A 150 -10.40 -4.58 -4.74
C ASP A 150 -9.35 -5.57 -4.24
N THR A 151 -8.35 -5.10 -3.48
CA THR A 151 -7.32 -5.96 -2.88
C THR A 151 -7.94 -6.99 -1.94
N LYS A 152 -8.91 -6.57 -1.12
CA LYS A 152 -9.65 -7.49 -0.24
C LYS A 152 -10.47 -8.50 -1.04
N MET A 153 -11.18 -8.06 -2.08
CA MET A 153 -11.94 -8.96 -2.95
C MET A 153 -11.04 -9.97 -3.66
N ALA A 154 -9.85 -9.56 -4.10
CA ALA A 154 -8.87 -10.44 -4.70
C ALA A 154 -8.42 -11.55 -3.73
N TYR A 155 -8.13 -11.18 -2.48
CA TYR A 155 -7.79 -12.15 -1.44
C TYR A 155 -8.91 -13.17 -1.20
N ASP A 156 -10.15 -12.68 -1.04
CA ASP A 156 -11.33 -13.53 -0.80
C ASP A 156 -11.62 -14.48 -1.97
N LEU A 157 -11.28 -14.10 -3.21
CA LEU A 157 -11.41 -14.96 -4.39
C LEU A 157 -10.38 -16.08 -4.44
N ILE A 158 -9.14 -15.83 -3.98
CA ILE A 158 -8.04 -16.79 -4.01
C ILE A 158 -8.17 -17.84 -2.91
N LYS A 159 -8.76 -17.47 -1.77
CA LYS A 159 -8.89 -18.32 -0.58
C LYS A 159 -10.24 -19.03 -0.44
N LYS A 160 -11.11 -18.91 -1.45
CA LYS A 160 -12.29 -19.77 -1.62
C LYS A 160 -11.87 -21.11 -2.22
#